data_AF-A0A7S2LI54-F1
#
_entry.id   AF-A0A7S2LI54-F1
#
_cell.length_a   1.000
_cell.length_b   1.000
_cell.length_c   1.000
_cell.angle_alpha   90.00
_cell.angle_beta   90.00
_cell.angle_gamma   90.00
#
_symmetry.space_group_name_H-M   'P 1'
#
loop_
_entity.id
_entity.type
_entity.pdbx_description
1 polymer ?
#
loop_
_entity_poly.entity_id
_entity_poly.type
_entity_poly.pdbx_seq_one_letter_code
_entity_poly.pdbx_strand_id
1 'polypeptide(L)'
;MPEPNKSAWERGAIAVKNIDVTNPYLESIRQTHDPVMHVKTIEDELKGTIGKALGKQGQKILMWMKVMQQERDQYDSLLVQDVERTVITASKLNAIAKEYNAAREKAIKARWELVVHRQAAGFIVNNHKFVHEKFPIADALPLDHSFGLEKADTSGDGTVQEQQKKKTKKFGDQLDWWQRIGRWR
;
A
#
# COMPACT_ATOMS: atom_id res chain seq x y z
N MET A 1 61.30 -14.20 21.27
CA MET A 1 61.54 -13.13 22.27
C MET A 1 61.19 -11.80 21.63
N PRO A 2 60.16 -11.07 22.10
CA PRO A 2 59.79 -9.78 21.52
C PRO A 2 60.80 -8.69 21.89
N GLU A 3 61.20 -7.90 20.90
CA GLU A 3 62.15 -6.78 20.99
C GLU A 3 61.68 -5.69 22.01
N PRO A 4 62.56 -5.21 22.92
CA PRO A 4 62.17 -4.37 24.05
C PRO A 4 61.81 -2.91 23.73
N ASN A 5 61.92 -2.45 22.48
CA ASN A 5 61.82 -1.02 22.14
C ASN A 5 60.51 -0.55 21.46
N LYS A 6 59.46 -1.39 21.43
CA LYS A 6 58.18 -0.96 20.81
C LYS A 6 57.29 -0.22 21.80
N SER A 7 56.67 0.87 21.34
CA SER A 7 55.74 1.66 22.13
C SER A 7 54.54 0.81 22.59
N ALA A 8 53.90 1.19 23.69
CA ALA A 8 52.79 0.42 24.26
C ALA A 8 51.62 0.24 23.28
N TRP A 9 51.35 1.22 22.42
CA TRP A 9 50.32 1.14 21.39
C TRP A 9 50.70 0.21 20.23
N GLU A 10 51.97 0.16 19.83
CA GLU A 10 52.45 -0.81 18.82
C GLU A 10 52.40 -2.23 19.35
N ARG A 11 52.68 -2.44 20.63
CA ARG A 11 52.51 -3.75 21.29
C ARG A 11 51.04 -4.18 21.32
N GLY A 12 50.13 -3.24 21.60
CA GLY A 12 48.68 -3.48 21.51
C GLY A 12 48.23 -3.79 20.07
N ALA A 13 48.72 -3.04 19.07
CA ALA A 13 48.41 -3.28 17.67
C ALA A 13 48.97 -4.61 17.14
N ILE A 14 50.14 -5.06 17.63
CA ILE A 14 50.70 -6.37 17.31
C ILE A 14 49.91 -7.50 17.97
N ALA A 15 49.44 -7.30 19.22
CA ALA A 15 48.55 -8.25 19.89
C ALA A 15 47.19 -8.39 19.18
N VAL A 16 46.69 -7.32 18.55
CA VAL A 16 45.49 -7.33 17.71
C VAL A 16 45.78 -7.83 16.28
N LYS A 17 47.02 -7.74 15.78
CA LYS A 17 47.43 -8.29 14.47
C LYS A 17 47.77 -9.77 14.52
N ASN A 18 48.16 -10.31 15.68
CA ASN A 18 48.30 -11.76 15.92
C ASN A 18 46.98 -12.35 16.46
N ILE A 19 45.88 -12.14 15.74
CA ILE A 19 44.70 -13.00 15.89
C ILE A 19 45.05 -14.29 15.16
N ASP A 20 45.73 -15.18 15.87
CA ASP A 20 45.83 -16.58 15.48
C ASP A 20 44.41 -17.07 15.17
N VAL A 21 44.24 -17.70 14.01
CA VAL A 21 42.95 -18.25 13.54
C VAL A 21 42.42 -19.33 14.50
N THR A 22 43.24 -19.77 15.45
CA THR A 22 43.02 -20.86 16.41
C THR A 22 42.88 -20.34 17.85
N ASN A 23 42.00 -19.36 18.12
CA ASN A 23 41.64 -19.06 19.49
C ASN A 23 40.58 -20.07 19.97
N PRO A 24 40.90 -21.01 20.88
CA PRO A 24 39.98 -22.07 21.30
C PRO A 24 38.70 -21.53 21.97
N TYR A 25 38.74 -20.33 22.53
CA TYR A 25 37.55 -19.65 23.05
C TYR A 25 36.63 -19.15 21.93
N LEU A 26 37.17 -18.63 20.83
CA LEU A 26 36.36 -18.25 19.67
C LEU A 26 35.85 -19.48 18.91
N GLU A 27 36.62 -20.58 18.90
CA GLU A 27 36.21 -21.86 18.35
C GLU A 27 35.02 -22.46 19.12
N SER A 28 35.05 -22.46 20.46
CA SER A 28 33.95 -22.96 21.28
C SER A 28 32.69 -22.10 21.15
N ILE A 29 32.84 -20.78 21.02
CA ILE A 29 31.74 -19.88 20.70
C ILE A 29 31.18 -20.17 19.32
N ARG A 30 32.01 -20.38 18.28
CA ARG A 30 31.53 -20.73 16.92
C ARG A 30 30.83 -22.09 16.88
N GLN A 31 31.27 -23.06 17.66
CA GLN A 31 30.60 -24.36 17.79
C GLN A 31 29.23 -24.24 18.47
N THR A 32 29.08 -23.30 19.40
CA THR A 32 27.83 -23.08 20.15
C THR A 32 26.87 -22.12 19.43
N HIS A 33 27.41 -21.12 18.75
CA HIS A 33 26.70 -20.06 18.07
C HIS A 33 27.26 -19.90 16.65
N ASP A 34 26.54 -20.43 15.67
CA ASP A 34 26.82 -20.16 14.26
C ASP A 34 26.12 -18.83 13.88
N PRO A 35 26.88 -17.74 13.64
CA PRO A 35 26.29 -16.46 13.27
C PRO A 35 25.50 -16.54 11.96
N VAL A 36 25.88 -17.43 11.04
CA VAL A 36 25.19 -17.61 9.75
C VAL A 36 23.80 -18.19 9.98
N MET A 37 23.70 -19.22 10.82
CA MET A 37 22.42 -19.76 11.27
C MET A 37 21.55 -18.70 11.96
N HIS A 38 22.12 -17.90 12.88
CA HIS A 38 21.35 -16.86 13.57
C HIS A 38 20.80 -15.80 12.62
N VAL A 39 21.63 -15.32 11.68
CA VAL A 39 21.20 -14.35 10.66
C VAL A 39 20.06 -14.94 9.83
N LYS A 40 20.18 -16.20 9.40
CA LYS A 40 19.14 -16.89 8.65
C LYS A 40 17.83 -17.02 9.43
N THR A 41 17.90 -17.38 10.71
CA THR A 41 16.71 -17.45 11.58
C THR A 41 16.01 -16.10 11.68
N ILE A 42 16.76 -15.02 11.90
CA ILE A 42 16.21 -13.65 11.97
C ILE A 42 15.58 -13.26 10.63
N GLU A 43 16.22 -13.59 9.50
CA GLU A 43 15.67 -13.33 8.18
C GLU A 43 14.34 -14.06 7.95
N ASP A 44 14.25 -15.32 8.34
CA ASP A 44 13.05 -16.14 8.16
C ASP A 44 11.90 -15.65 9.05
N GLU A 45 12.21 -15.26 10.30
CA GLU A 45 11.25 -14.60 11.19
C GLU A 45 10.76 -13.27 10.61
N LEU A 46 11.66 -12.44 10.10
CA LEU A 46 11.33 -11.15 9.48
C LEU A 46 10.45 -11.36 8.24
N LYS A 47 10.79 -12.29 7.35
CA LYS A 47 9.96 -12.66 6.19
C LYS A 47 8.58 -13.13 6.63
N GLY A 48 8.50 -13.93 7.69
CA GLY A 48 7.25 -14.41 8.27
C GLY A 48 6.37 -13.28 8.82
N THR A 49 6.95 -12.33 9.55
CA THR A 49 6.21 -11.17 10.09
C THR A 49 5.72 -10.23 8.99
N ILE A 50 6.57 -9.92 7.99
CA ILE A 50 6.19 -9.13 6.81
C ILE A 50 5.07 -9.82 6.04
N GLY A 51 5.18 -11.12 5.80
CA GLY A 51 4.15 -11.91 5.13
C GLY A 51 2.80 -11.84 5.85
N LYS A 52 2.79 -11.99 7.18
CA LYS A 52 1.58 -11.83 8.01
C LYS A 52 0.98 -10.42 7.90
N ALA A 53 1.82 -9.39 7.94
CA ALA A 53 1.36 -8.00 7.84
C ALA A 53 0.73 -7.69 6.46
N LEU A 54 1.36 -8.14 5.37
CA LEU A 54 0.82 -8.03 4.02
C LEU A 54 -0.48 -8.82 3.86
N GLY A 55 -0.57 -10.00 4.48
CA GLY A 55 -1.79 -10.81 4.53
C GLY A 55 -2.96 -10.07 5.19
N LYS A 56 -2.74 -9.45 6.35
CA LYS A 56 -3.76 -8.62 7.03
C LYS A 56 -4.22 -7.45 6.16
N GLN A 57 -3.29 -6.81 5.44
CA GLN A 57 -3.66 -5.73 4.53
C GLN A 57 -4.49 -6.24 3.34
N GLY A 58 -4.18 -7.43 2.82
CA GLY A 58 -5.03 -8.10 1.82
C GLY A 58 -6.44 -8.39 2.34
N GLN A 59 -6.56 -8.86 3.59
CA GLN A 59 -7.87 -9.09 4.23
C GLN A 59 -8.71 -7.81 4.34
N LYS A 60 -8.08 -6.65 4.61
CA LYS A 60 -8.77 -5.35 4.63
C LYS A 60 -9.42 -5.03 3.28
N ILE A 61 -8.74 -5.34 2.16
CA ILE A 61 -9.30 -5.14 0.81
C ILE A 61 -10.49 -6.08 0.59
N LEU A 62 -10.33 -7.37 0.92
CA LEU A 62 -11.40 -8.37 0.77
C LEU A 62 -12.63 -8.05 1.60
N MET A 63 -12.45 -7.50 2.81
CA MET A 63 -13.56 -7.04 3.66
C MET A 63 -14.37 -5.96 2.94
N TRP A 64 -13.72 -4.92 2.38
CA TRP A 64 -14.43 -3.86 1.66
C TRP A 64 -15.06 -4.36 0.37
N MET A 65 -14.41 -5.29 -0.35
CA MET A 65 -15.00 -5.94 -1.53
C MET A 65 -16.27 -6.73 -1.17
N LYS A 66 -16.28 -7.41 -0.02
CA LYS A 66 -17.48 -8.12 0.48
C LYS A 66 -18.62 -7.14 0.76
N VAL A 67 -18.32 -6.01 1.40
CA VAL A 67 -19.32 -4.95 1.65
C VAL A 67 -19.83 -4.39 0.32
N MET A 68 -18.95 -4.10 -0.64
CA MET A 68 -19.37 -3.68 -1.98
C MET A 68 -20.28 -4.70 -2.65
N GLN A 69 -19.99 -6.00 -2.54
CA GLN A 69 -20.84 -7.03 -3.12
C GLN A 69 -22.23 -7.03 -2.48
N GLN A 70 -22.31 -6.92 -1.15
CA GLN A 70 -23.59 -6.85 -0.43
C GLN A 70 -24.43 -5.65 -0.87
N GLU A 71 -23.83 -4.46 -0.99
CA GLU A 71 -24.53 -3.27 -1.47
C GLU A 71 -24.98 -3.43 -2.92
N ARG A 72 -24.17 -4.08 -3.76
CA ARG A 72 -24.54 -4.37 -5.14
C ARG A 72 -25.71 -5.34 -5.24
N ASP A 73 -25.70 -6.42 -4.47
CA ASP A 73 -26.79 -7.39 -4.45
C ASP A 73 -28.10 -6.73 -3.98
N GLN A 74 -28.03 -5.83 -3.00
CA GLN A 74 -29.17 -5.02 -2.55
C GLN A 74 -29.67 -4.09 -3.65
N TYR A 75 -28.75 -3.37 -4.31
CA TYR A 75 -29.06 -2.49 -5.45
C TYR A 75 -29.77 -3.25 -6.57
N ASP A 76 -29.23 -4.40 -6.96
CA ASP A 76 -29.79 -5.26 -8.01
C ASP A 76 -31.17 -5.81 -7.59
N SER A 77 -31.35 -6.18 -6.32
CA SER A 77 -32.64 -6.66 -5.80
C SER A 77 -33.73 -5.58 -5.87
N LEU A 78 -33.39 -4.32 -5.57
CA LEU A 78 -34.31 -3.19 -5.66
C LEU A 78 -34.64 -2.85 -7.11
N LEU A 79 -33.67 -2.95 -8.03
CA LEU A 79 -33.92 -2.76 -9.46
C LEU A 79 -34.91 -3.79 -10.03
N VAL A 80 -34.86 -5.03 -9.55
CA VAL A 80 -35.81 -6.08 -10.00
C VAL A 80 -37.20 -5.87 -9.41
N GLN A 81 -37.31 -5.38 -8.17
CA GLN A 81 -38.60 -5.12 -7.52
C GLN A 81 -39.30 -3.86 -8.06
N ASP A 82 -38.55 -2.87 -8.54
CA ASP A 82 -39.08 -1.57 -8.93
C ASP A 82 -39.58 -1.53 -10.38
N VAL A 83 -40.70 -2.18 -10.64
CA VAL A 83 -41.39 -2.16 -11.95
C VAL A 83 -41.98 -0.77 -12.27
N GLU A 84 -42.25 0.06 -11.26
CA GLU A 84 -42.98 1.35 -11.41
C GLU A 84 -42.16 2.62 -11.14
N ARG A 85 -40.85 2.52 -10.81
CA ARG A 85 -39.94 3.67 -10.57
C ARG A 85 -40.56 4.76 -9.70
N THR A 86 -40.98 4.41 -8.49
CA THR A 86 -41.47 5.44 -7.55
C THR A 86 -40.31 6.32 -7.06
N VAL A 87 -40.59 7.59 -6.78
CA VAL A 87 -39.60 8.56 -6.26
C VAL A 87 -38.91 8.06 -4.97
N ILE A 88 -39.65 7.29 -4.15
CA ILE A 88 -39.14 6.69 -2.91
C ILE A 88 -38.08 5.62 -3.23
N THR A 89 -38.29 4.79 -4.26
CA THR A 89 -37.31 3.78 -4.66
C THR A 89 -36.05 4.42 -5.22
N ALA A 90 -36.17 5.48 -6.02
CA ALA A 90 -35.03 6.22 -6.58
C ALA A 90 -34.11 6.81 -5.48
N SER A 91 -34.69 7.36 -4.40
CA SER A 91 -33.94 7.86 -3.25
C SER A 91 -33.13 6.76 -2.54
N LYS A 92 -33.76 5.59 -2.32
CA LYS A 92 -33.09 4.43 -1.71
C LYS A 92 -31.98 3.87 -2.61
N LEU A 93 -32.23 3.80 -3.91
CA LEU A 93 -31.25 3.34 -4.90
C LEU A 93 -30.00 4.23 -4.89
N ASN A 94 -30.20 5.55 -4.84
CA ASN A 94 -29.13 6.53 -4.71
C ASN A 94 -28.37 6.42 -3.37
N ALA A 95 -29.05 6.10 -2.27
CA ALA A 95 -28.39 5.88 -0.98
C ALA A 95 -27.45 4.66 -1.04
N ILE A 96 -27.93 3.53 -1.56
CA ILE A 96 -27.13 2.31 -1.71
C ILE A 96 -25.96 2.53 -2.67
N ALA A 97 -26.19 3.22 -3.80
CA ALA A 97 -25.12 3.57 -4.74
C ALA A 97 -24.04 4.44 -4.08
N LYS A 98 -24.40 5.38 -3.19
CA LYS A 98 -23.43 6.17 -2.41
C LYS A 98 -22.63 5.29 -1.45
N GLU A 99 -23.28 4.36 -0.75
CA GLU A 99 -22.61 3.46 0.19
C GLU A 99 -21.65 2.50 -0.51
N TYR A 100 -22.08 1.93 -1.65
CA TYR A 100 -21.22 1.14 -2.54
C TYR A 100 -19.98 1.93 -2.97
N ASN A 101 -20.17 3.16 -3.45
CA ASN A 101 -19.08 4.01 -3.91
C ASN A 101 -18.13 4.41 -2.76
N ALA A 102 -18.65 4.65 -1.55
CA ALA A 102 -17.83 4.89 -0.37
C ALA A 102 -17.01 3.65 0.03
N ALA A 103 -17.60 2.45 -0.03
CA ALA A 103 -16.88 1.20 0.21
C ALA A 103 -15.79 0.96 -0.86
N ARG A 104 -16.09 1.31 -2.12
CA ARG A 104 -15.15 1.25 -3.24
C ARG A 104 -13.93 2.14 -3.03
N GLU A 105 -14.11 3.39 -2.60
CA GLU A 105 -13.00 4.28 -2.28
C GLU A 105 -12.11 3.71 -1.17
N LYS A 106 -12.71 3.13 -0.13
CA LYS A 106 -11.97 2.45 0.94
C LYS A 106 -11.19 1.24 0.43
N ALA A 107 -11.78 0.45 -0.47
CA ALA A 107 -11.10 -0.69 -1.11
C ALA A 107 -9.92 -0.22 -1.97
N ILE A 108 -10.09 0.84 -2.77
CA ILE A 108 -9.02 1.43 -3.60
C ILE A 108 -7.88 1.94 -2.72
N LYS A 109 -8.19 2.65 -1.63
CA LYS A 109 -7.19 3.13 -0.68
C LYS A 109 -6.45 1.97 -0.03
N ALA A 110 -7.15 0.94 0.44
CA ALA A 110 -6.52 -0.25 1.02
C ALA A 110 -5.64 -1.00 0.01
N ARG A 111 -6.04 -1.03 -1.26
CA ARG A 111 -5.24 -1.60 -2.36
C ARG A 111 -3.97 -0.81 -2.62
N TRP A 112 -4.06 0.53 -2.63
CA TRP A 112 -2.88 1.39 -2.74
C TRP A 112 -1.92 1.19 -1.56
N GLU A 113 -2.43 1.15 -0.33
CA GLU A 113 -1.64 0.85 0.87
C GLU A 113 -0.90 -0.50 0.73
N LEU A 114 -1.56 -1.54 0.19
CA LEU A 114 -0.91 -2.83 -0.05
C LEU A 114 0.22 -2.75 -1.08
N VAL A 115 0.04 -1.99 -2.17
CA VAL A 115 1.10 -1.77 -3.17
C VAL A 115 2.32 -1.12 -2.51
N VAL A 116 2.11 -0.06 -1.74
CA VAL A 116 3.18 0.66 -1.03
C VAL A 116 3.90 -0.27 -0.05
N HIS A 117 3.17 -1.03 0.77
CA HIS A 117 3.77 -1.97 1.71
C HIS A 117 4.58 -3.07 1.01
N ARG A 118 4.09 -3.58 -0.13
CA ARG A 118 4.83 -4.55 -0.93
C ARG A 118 6.11 -3.94 -1.51
N GLN A 119 6.06 -2.71 -2.01
CA GLN A 119 7.25 -2.03 -2.50
C GLN A 119 8.29 -1.83 -1.40
N ALA A 120 7.85 -1.43 -0.19
CA ALA A 120 8.73 -1.29 0.98
C ALA A 120 9.36 -2.63 1.40
N ALA A 121 8.66 -3.75 1.19
CA ALA A 121 9.18 -5.09 1.41
C ALA A 121 10.07 -5.63 0.27
N GLY A 122 10.36 -4.84 -0.77
CA GLY A 122 11.25 -5.20 -1.88
C GLY A 122 10.57 -5.84 -3.10
N PHE A 123 9.23 -5.88 -3.15
CA PHE A 123 8.52 -6.33 -4.36
C PHE A 123 8.49 -5.18 -5.39
N ILE A 124 9.55 -5.07 -6.21
CA ILE A 124 9.70 -4.00 -7.20
C ILE A 124 9.05 -4.39 -8.54
N VAL A 125 9.35 -5.58 -9.05
CA VAL A 125 8.93 -6.01 -10.39
C VAL A 125 7.47 -6.45 -10.38
N ASN A 126 6.66 -5.93 -11.32
CA ASN A 126 5.25 -6.29 -11.53
C ASN A 126 4.33 -6.17 -10.30
N ASN A 127 4.70 -5.37 -9.30
CA ASN A 127 3.96 -5.26 -8.05
C ASN A 127 2.52 -4.76 -8.26
N HIS A 128 2.36 -3.68 -9.03
CA HIS A 128 1.04 -3.12 -9.33
C HIS A 128 0.16 -4.13 -10.07
N LYS A 129 0.68 -4.74 -11.15
CA LYS A 129 -0.04 -5.73 -11.95
C LYS A 129 -0.55 -6.88 -11.08
N PHE A 130 0.32 -7.46 -10.26
CA PHE A 130 -0.04 -8.55 -9.35
C PHE A 130 -1.16 -8.15 -8.38
N VAL A 131 -1.08 -6.96 -7.76
CA VAL A 131 -2.10 -6.49 -6.81
C VAL A 131 -3.43 -6.21 -7.51
N HIS A 132 -3.41 -5.64 -8.72
CA HIS A 132 -4.62 -5.37 -9.48
C HIS A 132 -5.31 -6.64 -9.97
N GLU A 133 -4.56 -7.65 -10.44
CA GLU A 133 -5.09 -8.95 -10.85
C GLU A 133 -5.67 -9.73 -9.67
N LYS A 134 -4.98 -9.70 -8.52
CA LYS A 134 -5.41 -10.43 -7.33
C LYS A 134 -6.61 -9.81 -6.62
N PHE A 135 -6.74 -8.47 -6.68
CA PHE A 135 -7.82 -7.71 -6.05
C PHE A 135 -8.53 -6.81 -7.07
N PRO A 136 -9.35 -7.40 -7.94
CA PRO A 136 -10.13 -6.65 -8.92
C PRO A 136 -11.25 -5.89 -8.19
N ILE A 137 -11.26 -4.56 -8.33
CA ILE A 137 -12.29 -3.69 -7.77
C ILE A 137 -13.14 -3.22 -8.94
N ALA A 138 -14.45 -3.47 -8.88
CA ALA A 138 -15.41 -3.09 -9.92
C ALA A 138 -15.58 -1.56 -10.01
N ASP A 139 -16.21 -1.10 -11.08
CA ASP A 139 -16.46 0.32 -11.33
C ASP A 139 -17.54 0.90 -10.42
N ALA A 140 -17.61 2.23 -10.37
CA ALA A 140 -18.56 2.95 -9.53
C ALA A 140 -20.00 2.75 -10.04
N LEU A 141 -20.96 2.65 -9.11
CA LEU A 141 -22.37 2.66 -9.46
C LEU A 141 -22.80 4.09 -9.83
N PRO A 142 -23.67 4.27 -10.83
CA PRO A 142 -24.16 5.57 -11.24
C PRO A 142 -24.96 6.23 -10.11
N LEU A 143 -24.75 7.53 -9.92
CA LEU A 143 -25.55 8.37 -9.03
C LEU A 143 -26.49 9.19 -9.89
N ASP A 144 -27.80 9.06 -9.69
CA ASP A 144 -28.77 9.84 -10.43
C ASP A 144 -28.84 11.24 -9.84
N HIS A 145 -28.14 12.19 -10.45
CA HIS A 145 -28.13 13.61 -10.05
C HIS A 145 -29.43 14.34 -10.45
N SER A 146 -30.36 13.65 -11.12
CA SER A 146 -31.56 14.21 -11.74
C SER A 146 -32.72 14.47 -10.77
N PHE A 147 -32.71 13.92 -9.54
CA PHE A 147 -33.77 14.13 -8.55
C PHE A 147 -33.52 15.31 -7.58
N GLY A 148 -32.53 16.16 -7.87
CA GLY A 148 -32.28 17.40 -7.13
C GLY A 148 -32.87 18.62 -7.83
N LEU A 149 -34.19 18.80 -7.75
CA LEU A 149 -34.80 20.12 -7.96
C LEU A 149 -34.50 21.01 -6.75
N GLU A 150 -34.09 22.25 -7.07
CA GLU A 150 -34.00 23.44 -6.21
C GLU A 150 -32.83 23.54 -5.22
N LYS A 151 -31.67 24.01 -5.74
CA LYS A 151 -30.95 25.05 -5.01
C LYS A 151 -31.79 26.32 -5.08
N ALA A 152 -32.46 26.66 -3.99
CA ALA A 152 -33.06 27.97 -3.80
C ALA A 152 -32.00 29.07 -3.96
N ASP A 153 -32.34 30.03 -4.81
CA ASP A 153 -31.56 31.21 -5.12
C ASP A 153 -31.25 32.06 -3.88
N THR A 154 -30.03 32.57 -3.82
CA THR A 154 -29.82 33.96 -3.38
C THR A 154 -28.81 34.57 -4.34
N SER A 155 -29.36 35.12 -5.41
CA SER A 155 -29.04 36.40 -6.05
C SER A 155 -27.59 36.90 -5.95
N GLY A 156 -26.88 36.82 -7.07
CA GLY A 156 -25.59 37.46 -7.30
C GLY A 156 -25.24 37.41 -8.78
N ASP A 157 -25.89 38.31 -9.53
CA ASP A 157 -25.73 38.68 -10.93
C ASP A 157 -24.32 38.52 -11.53
N GLY A 158 -24.23 38.03 -12.78
CA GLY A 158 -22.97 37.99 -13.53
C GLY A 158 -22.82 36.86 -14.55
N THR A 159 -23.54 36.96 -15.66
CA THR A 159 -23.34 36.13 -16.86
C THR A 159 -22.00 36.43 -17.53
N VAL A 160 -20.97 35.59 -17.38
CA VAL A 160 -19.92 35.40 -18.41
C VAL A 160 -19.45 33.96 -18.42
N GLN A 161 -19.65 33.32 -19.57
CA GLN A 161 -19.02 32.07 -19.97
C GLN A 161 -17.50 32.21 -19.90
N GLU A 162 -16.83 31.52 -18.99
CA GLU A 162 -15.40 31.27 -19.14
C GLU A 162 -15.07 29.81 -18.86
N GLN A 163 -14.60 29.18 -19.92
CA GLN A 163 -14.11 27.83 -20.02
C GLN A 163 -12.93 27.62 -19.05
N GLN A 164 -13.19 27.26 -17.80
CA GLN A 164 -12.17 26.62 -16.99
C GLN A 164 -12.04 25.16 -17.42
N LYS A 165 -11.27 24.94 -18.49
CA LYS A 165 -10.52 23.70 -18.70
C LYS A 165 -9.79 23.41 -17.40
N LYS A 166 -10.38 22.55 -16.56
CA LYS A 166 -9.64 21.85 -15.51
C LYS A 166 -8.45 21.21 -16.21
N LYS A 167 -7.28 21.83 -16.08
CA LYS A 167 -6.02 21.16 -16.40
C LYS A 167 -6.01 19.96 -15.48
N THR A 168 -6.43 18.81 -16.00
CA THR A 168 -6.07 17.52 -15.43
C THR A 168 -4.56 17.58 -15.35
N LYS A 169 -4.03 17.86 -14.14
CA LYS A 169 -2.64 17.57 -13.85
C LYS A 169 -2.58 16.06 -14.06
N LYS A 170 -2.15 15.64 -15.26
CA LYS A 170 -1.68 14.28 -15.50
C LYS A 170 -0.60 14.12 -14.45
N PHE A 171 -0.94 13.43 -13.36
CA PHE A 171 0.03 13.02 -12.39
C PHE A 171 0.94 12.11 -13.21
N GLY A 172 2.10 12.67 -13.60
CA GLY A 172 3.13 11.91 -14.28
C GLY A 172 3.35 10.65 -13.48
N ASP A 173 3.48 9.54 -14.19
CA ASP A 173 3.72 8.22 -13.63
C ASP A 173 4.72 8.33 -12.47
N GLN A 174 4.54 7.61 -11.36
CA GLN A 174 5.40 7.75 -10.17
C GLN A 174 6.90 7.58 -10.52
N LEU A 175 7.20 6.87 -11.61
CA LEU A 175 8.52 6.75 -12.24
C LEU A 175 9.12 8.10 -12.68
N ASP A 176 8.32 9.00 -13.22
CA ASP A 176 8.73 10.31 -13.74
C ASP A 176 9.19 11.23 -12.59
N TRP A 177 8.55 11.11 -11.41
CA TRP A 177 8.96 11.82 -10.20
C TRP A 177 10.32 11.33 -9.67
N TRP A 178 10.53 10.00 -9.63
CA TRP A 178 11.80 9.40 -9.23
C TRP A 178 12.93 9.70 -10.22
N GLN A 179 12.66 9.69 -11.53
CA GLN A 179 13.66 10.08 -12.55
C GLN A 179 14.06 11.55 -12.45
N ARG A 180 13.13 12.43 -12.02
CA ARG A 180 13.40 13.86 -11.87
C ARG A 180 14.24 14.21 -10.63
N ILE A 181 14.13 13.43 -9.55
CA ILE A 181 14.86 13.65 -8.29
C ILE A 181 16.14 12.81 -8.22
N GLY A 182 16.16 11.62 -8.82
CA GLY A 182 17.27 10.68 -8.81
C GLY A 182 18.33 10.98 -9.86
N ARG A 183 19.08 12.07 -9.70
CA ARG A 183 20.42 12.19 -10.31
C ARG A 183 21.39 11.26 -9.57
N TRP A 184 21.47 10.01 -10.00
CA TRP A 184 22.69 9.21 -9.83
C TRP A 184 23.39 9.17 -11.19
N ARG A 185 24.40 10.04 -11.33
CA ARG A 185 25.56 9.75 -12.16
C ARG A 185 26.59 9.04 -11.28
#